data_AF-A0A4Q3SR99-F1
#
_entry.id   AF-A0A4Q3SR99-F1
#
_cell.length_a   1.000
_cell.length_b   1.000
_cell.length_c   1.000
_cell.angle_alpha   90.00
_cell.angle_beta   90.00
_cell.angle_gamma   90.00
#
_symmetry.space_group_name_H-M   'P 1'
#
loop_
_entity.id
_entity.type
_entity.pdbx_description
1 polymer ?
#
loop_
_entity_poly.entity_id
_entity_poly.type
_entity_poly.pdbx_seq_one_letter_code
_entity_poly.pdbx_strand_id
1 'polypeptide(L)' 'MTRGRFITFEGGEGAGKSTQVRRLVARLQGEGLDVVQTREPGGSPGAEAIRNLVLKGEADRWSPVTETLLMYGAR' A
#
# COMPACT_ATOMS: atom_id res chain seq x y z
N MET A 1 -13.43 -10.83 -22.45
CA MET A 1 -12.81 -10.44 -21.17
C MET A 1 -13.87 -9.86 -20.27
N THR A 2 -14.03 -10.34 -19.05
CA THR A 2 -14.87 -9.71 -18.03
C THR A 2 -14.14 -8.51 -17.45
N ARG A 3 -14.86 -7.39 -17.25
CA ARG A 3 -14.30 -6.15 -16.68
C ARG A 3 -14.16 -6.31 -15.16
N GLY A 4 -12.94 -6.13 -14.65
CA GLY A 4 -12.66 -6.09 -13.20
C GLY A 4 -13.12 -4.78 -12.54
N ARG A 5 -13.03 -4.74 -11.20
CA ARG A 5 -13.27 -3.53 -10.39
C ARG A 5 -11.98 -3.13 -9.68
N PHE A 6 -11.66 -1.84 -9.68
CA PHE A 6 -10.56 -1.28 -8.91
C PHE A 6 -11.12 -0.43 -7.77
N ILE A 7 -10.75 -0.77 -6.54
CA ILE A 7 -11.30 -0.18 -5.31
C ILE A 7 -10.12 0.31 -4.47
N THR A 8 -10.13 1.59 -4.09
CA THR A 8 -9.14 2.19 -3.19
C THR A 8 -9.76 2.49 -1.82
N PHE A 9 -8.92 2.45 -0.78
CA PHE A 9 -9.30 2.82 0.58
C PHE A 9 -8.42 3.98 1.03
N GLU A 10 -9.02 5.16 1.19
CA GLU A 10 -8.34 6.41 1.56
C GLU A 10 -8.69 6.84 2.99
N GLY A 11 -7.84 7.68 3.58
CA GLY A 11 -8.03 8.25 4.92
C GLY A 11 -6.74 8.48 5.69
N GLY A 12 -6.83 9.19 6.82
CA GLY A 12 -5.68 9.51 7.68
C GLY A 12 -5.03 8.29 8.35
N GLU A 13 -3.92 8.54 9.04
CA GLU A 13 -3.30 7.53 9.90
C GLU A 13 -4.28 7.07 10.99
N GLY A 14 -4.26 5.77 11.33
CA GLY A 14 -5.18 5.21 12.32
C GLY A 14 -6.64 5.04 11.86
N ALA A 15 -7.04 5.49 10.66
CA ALA A 15 -8.43 5.41 10.18
C ALA A 15 -8.96 3.97 9.89
N GLY A 16 -8.18 2.93 10.18
CA GLY A 16 -8.60 1.53 10.03
C GLY A 16 -8.56 0.97 8.60
N LYS A 17 -7.96 1.69 7.64
CA LYS A 17 -7.87 1.29 6.21
C LYS A 17 -7.41 -0.15 6.01
N SER A 18 -6.27 -0.53 6.59
CA SER A 18 -5.70 -1.89 6.44
C SER A 18 -6.58 -2.98 7.05
N THR A 19 -7.39 -2.64 8.05
CA THR A 19 -8.38 -3.58 8.62
C THR A 19 -9.55 -3.76 7.67
N GLN A 20 -10.07 -2.67 7.09
CA GLN A 20 -11.19 -2.74 6.15
C GLN A 20 -10.81 -3.43 4.84
N VAL A 21 -9.62 -3.17 4.29
CA VAL A 21 -9.11 -3.87 3.10
C VAL A 21 -9.08 -5.39 3.35
N ARG A 22 -8.50 -5.85 4.47
CA ARG A 22 -8.45 -7.28 4.81
C ARG A 22 -9.84 -7.90 4.93
N ARG A 23 -10.80 -7.19 5.53
CA ARG A 23 -12.20 -7.65 5.65
C ARG A 23 -12.87 -7.77 4.29
N LEU A 24 -12.69 -6.77 3.42
CA LEU A 24 -13.27 -6.79 2.08
C LEU A 24 -12.69 -7.94 1.25
N VAL A 25 -11.36 -8.12 1.26
CA VAL A 25 -10.68 -9.21 0.55
C VAL A 25 -11.24 -10.56 1.00
N ALA A 26 -11.29 -10.81 2.30
CA ALA A 26 -11.83 -12.06 2.85
C ALA A 26 -13.30 -12.27 2.45
N ARG A 27 -14.12 -11.22 2.45
CA ARG A 27 -15.53 -11.31 2.06
C ARG A 27 -15.68 -11.68 0.58
N LEU A 28 -14.98 -10.98 -0.31
CA LEU A 28 -15.07 -11.21 -1.75
C LEU A 28 -14.51 -12.59 -2.16
N GLN A 29 -13.40 -13.01 -1.55
CA GLN A 29 -12.87 -14.36 -1.74
C GLN A 29 -13.85 -15.42 -1.23
N GLY A 30 -14.54 -15.18 -0.11
CA GLY A 30 -15.61 -16.04 0.39
C GLY A 30 -16.84 -16.13 -0.52
N GLU A 31 -17.02 -15.18 -1.44
CA GLU A 31 -18.03 -15.21 -2.50
C GLU A 31 -17.52 -15.90 -3.79
N GLY A 32 -16.29 -16.42 -3.79
CA GLY A 32 -15.69 -17.08 -4.94
C GLY A 32 -15.11 -16.13 -6.00
N LEU A 33 -14.90 -14.86 -5.65
CA LEU A 33 -14.29 -13.88 -6.55
C LEU A 33 -12.76 -13.94 -6.47
N ASP A 34 -12.11 -13.78 -7.62
CA ASP A 34 -10.67 -13.51 -7.67
C ASP A 34 -10.39 -12.09 -7.18
N VAL A 35 -9.44 -11.95 -6.25
CA VAL A 35 -9.15 -10.68 -5.58
C VAL A 35 -7.65 -10.50 -5.48
N VAL A 36 -7.16 -9.44 -6.11
CA VAL A 36 -5.79 -8.96 -5.96
C VAL A 36 -5.76 -7.80 -4.97
N GLN A 37 -4.96 -7.94 -3.92
CA GLN A 37 -4.72 -6.89 -2.94
C GLN A 37 -3.37 -6.23 -3.22
N THR A 38 -3.33 -4.90 -3.22
CA THR A 38 -2.10 -4.10 -3.25
C THR A 38 -2.17 -2.93 -2.27
N ARG A 39 -1.07 -2.18 -2.10
CA ARG A 39 -0.97 -0.98 -1.25
C ARG A 39 0.10 -0.04 -1.79
N GLU A 40 -0.03 1.24 -1.46
CA GLU A 40 0.99 2.26 -1.70
C GLU A 40 1.33 3.04 -0.41
N PRO A 41 2.59 3.48 -0.23
CA PRO A 41 3.76 3.01 -0.95
C PRO A 41 4.02 1.52 -0.65
N GLY A 42 4.39 0.73 -1.68
CA GLY A 42 4.60 -0.72 -1.61
C GLY A 42 3.98 -1.47 -2.80
N GLY A 43 3.58 -2.72 -2.58
CA GLY A 43 2.81 -3.48 -3.56
C GLY A 43 3.61 -4.18 -4.66
N SER A 44 4.90 -3.88 -4.80
CA SER A 44 5.87 -4.63 -5.63
C SER A 44 7.17 -4.88 -4.86
N PRO A 45 8.00 -5.87 -5.24
CA PRO A 45 9.28 -6.12 -4.56
C PRO A 45 10.19 -4.89 -4.49
N GLY A 46 10.27 -4.11 -5.58
CA GLY A 46 11.06 -2.88 -5.63
C GLY A 46 10.48 -1.77 -4.73
N ALA A 47 9.16 -1.56 -4.81
CA ALA A 47 8.48 -0.56 -3.98
C ALA A 47 8.57 -0.91 -2.48
N GLU A 48 8.48 -2.18 -2.11
CA GLU A 48 8.66 -2.63 -0.72
C GLU A 48 10.10 -2.42 -0.23
N ALA A 49 11.11 -2.59 -1.10
CA ALA A 49 12.50 -2.29 -0.75
C ALA A 49 12.68 -0.80 -0.43
N ILE A 50 12.15 0.09 -1.29
CA ILE A 50 12.23 1.53 -1.10
C ILE A 50 11.42 1.96 0.15
N ARG A 51 10.20 1.43 0.33
CA ARG A 51 9.39 1.65 1.53
C ARG A 51 10.17 1.30 2.81
N ASN A 52 10.87 0.16 2.82
CA ASN A 52 11.66 -0.25 3.97
C ASN A 52 12.84 0.70 4.25
N LEU A 53 13.44 1.31 3.22
CA LEU A 53 14.50 2.31 3.39
C LEU A 53 14.00 3.61 4.02
N VAL A 54 12.75 4.00 3.75
CA VAL A 54 12.15 5.22 4.30
C VAL A 54 11.62 4.99 5.71
N LEU A 55 10.92 3.89 5.96
CA LEU A 55 10.25 3.65 7.24
C LEU A 55 11.13 3.09 8.35
N LYS A 56 12.38 2.70 8.05
CA LYS A 56 13.31 2.12 9.02
C LYS A 56 14.57 2.96 9.14
N GLY A 57 14.98 3.23 10.37
CA GLY A 57 16.18 3.98 10.70
C GLY A 57 15.84 5.25 11.48
N GLU A 58 16.84 6.12 11.61
CA GLU A 58 16.71 7.42 12.28
C GLU A 58 15.90 8.40 11.42
N ALA A 59 15.13 9.28 12.08
CA ALA A 59 14.19 10.19 11.42
C ALA A 59 14.88 11.27 10.57
N ASP A 60 16.16 11.55 10.82
CA ASP A 60 16.98 12.56 10.14
C ASP A 60 17.96 11.95 9.11
N ARG A 61 17.82 10.65 8.82
CA ARG A 61 18.70 9.92 7.87
C ARG A 61 18.69 10.52 6.46
N TRP A 62 17.57 11.09 6.04
CA TRP A 62 17.37 11.59 4.68
C TRP A 62 17.09 13.09 4.68
N SER A 63 17.60 13.80 3.67
CA SER A 63 17.11 15.14 3.40
C SER A 63 15.62 15.09 3.03
N PRO A 64 14.82 16.14 3.31
CA PRO A 64 13.40 16.15 2.96
C PRO A 64 13.12 15.85 1.47
N VAL A 65 14.01 16.31 0.58
CA VAL A 65 13.91 16.04 -0.86
C VAL A 65 14.15 14.56 -1.16
N THR A 66 15.19 13.97 -0.57
CA THR A 66 15.50 12.53 -0.74
C THR A 66 14.36 11.66 -0.22
N GLU A 67 13.84 11.95 0.98
CA GLU A 67 12.71 11.21 1.55
C GLU A 67 11.48 11.28 0.66
N THR A 68 11.16 12.48 0.16
CA THR A 68 10.05 12.70 -0.77
C THR A 68 10.22 11.85 -2.03
N LEU A 69 11.39 11.89 -2.68
CA LEU A 69 11.65 11.12 -3.90
C LEU A 69 11.58 9.61 -3.67
N LEU A 70 12.07 9.11 -2.53
CA LEU A 70 11.94 7.70 -2.16
C LEU A 70 10.47 7.32 -1.94
N MET A 71 9.68 8.17 -1.28
CA MET A 71 8.24 7.94 -1.10
C MET A 71 7.49 7.88 -2.43
N TYR A 72 7.86 8.71 -3.42
CA TYR A 72 7.29 8.63 -4.77
C TYR A 72 7.78 7.41 -5.55
N GLY A 73 9.05 7.03 -5.42
CA GLY A 73 9.61 5.84 -6.08
C GLY A 73 9.02 4.52 -5.56
N ALA A 74 8.39 4.54 -4.39
CA ALA A 74 7.71 3.40 -3.78
C ALA A 74 6.19 3.35 -4.05
N ARG A 75 5.61 4.29 -4.81
CA ARG A 75 4.20 4.26 -5.20
C ARG A 75 3.99 3.38 -6.42
#